data_AF-A0A1M7IVT8-F1
#
_entry.id   AF-A0A1M7IVT8-F1
#
_cell.length_a   1.000
_cell.length_b   1.000
_cell.length_c   1.000
_cell.angle_alpha   90.00
_cell.angle_beta   90.00
_cell.angle_gamma   90.00
#
_symmetry.space_group_name_H-M   'P 1'
#
loop_
_entity.id
_entity.type
_entity.pdbx_description
1 polymer ?
#
loop_
_entity_poly.entity_id
_entity_poly.type
_entity_poly.pdbx_seq_one_letter_code
_entity_poly.pdbx_strand_id
1 'polypeptide(L)'
;MNIRWSAQENRYALRDCDAVILRVDDAFAEQGQQLRRDFPGLRAVIHIGDAPIPESMLSYEELIASHEPMEDADRKGDDLYAVFYTGGTTGQLDRPAQ
;
A
#
# COMPACT_ATOMS: atom_id res chain seq x y z
N MET A 1 -4.03 3.07 -4.76
CA MET A 1 -5.40 3.07 -4.18
C MET A 1 -6.06 4.39 -4.54
N ASN A 2 -7.37 4.55 -4.35
CA ASN A 2 -8.04 5.83 -4.63
C ASN A 2 -7.60 6.88 -3.60
N ILE A 3 -7.11 8.03 -4.08
CA ILE A 3 -6.58 9.11 -3.23
C ILE A 3 -7.61 9.76 -2.31
N ARG A 4 -8.91 9.51 -2.53
CA ARG A 4 -10.01 10.00 -1.70
C ARG A 4 -10.39 9.07 -0.55
N TRP A 5 -9.74 7.90 -0.45
CA TRP A 5 -10.08 6.90 0.56
C TRP A 5 -9.52 7.26 1.94
N SER A 6 -10.34 6.96 2.95
CA SER A 6 -9.95 6.97 4.34
C SER A 6 -8.97 5.84 4.67
N ALA A 7 -8.31 5.92 5.84
CA ALA A 7 -7.47 4.83 6.33
C ALA A 7 -8.26 3.52 6.52
N GLN A 8 -9.55 3.59 6.86
CA GLN A 8 -10.40 2.41 7.03
C GLN A 8 -10.66 1.70 5.70
N GLU A 9 -11.00 2.45 4.65
CA GLU A 9 -11.18 1.91 3.30
C GLU A 9 -9.86 1.33 2.76
N ASN A 10 -8.74 2.01 3.00
CA ASN A 10 -7.42 1.49 2.64
C ASN A 10 -7.10 0.17 3.38
N ARG A 11 -7.42 0.04 4.68
CA ARG A 11 -7.24 -1.24 5.41
C ARG A 11 -8.07 -2.37 4.85
N TYR A 12 -9.32 -2.09 4.46
CA TYR A 12 -10.16 -3.08 3.80
C TYR A 12 -9.45 -3.62 2.55
N ALA A 13 -8.99 -2.73 1.68
CA ALA A 13 -8.31 -3.10 0.45
C ALA A 13 -6.99 -3.85 0.71
N LEU A 14 -6.18 -3.41 1.68
CA LEU A 14 -4.92 -4.07 2.05
C LEU A 14 -5.16 -5.51 2.54
N ARG A 15 -6.22 -5.74 3.31
CA ARG A 15 -6.59 -7.07 3.78
C ARG A 15 -7.13 -7.94 2.64
N ASP A 16 -8.01 -7.39 1.82
CA ASP A 16 -8.70 -8.15 0.76
C ASP A 16 -7.75 -8.66 -0.33
N CYS A 17 -6.70 -7.89 -0.66
CA CYS A 17 -5.66 -8.34 -1.59
C CYS A 17 -4.40 -8.91 -0.93
N ASP A 18 -4.42 -9.19 0.38
CA ASP A 18 -3.28 -9.72 1.14
C ASP A 18 -1.98 -8.91 0.93
N ALA A 19 -2.09 -7.58 0.90
CA ALA A 19 -0.96 -6.70 0.65
C ALA A 19 0.04 -6.71 1.81
N VAL A 20 1.31 -6.96 1.49
CA VAL A 20 2.42 -6.95 2.45
C VAL A 20 3.36 -5.75 2.31
N ILE A 21 3.27 -4.99 1.21
CA ILE A 21 4.04 -3.77 0.98
C ILE A 21 3.09 -2.66 0.55
N LEU A 22 3.21 -1.49 1.17
CA LEU A 22 2.49 -0.28 0.79
C LEU A 22 3.47 0.79 0.31
N ARG A 23 3.14 1.47 -0.78
CA ARG A 23 3.88 2.63 -1.29
C ARG A 23 3.02 3.88 -1.09
N VAL A 24 3.61 4.95 -0.59
CA VAL A 24 2.96 6.25 -0.36
C VAL A 24 3.87 7.38 -0.81
N ASP A 25 3.29 8.51 -1.20
CA ASP A 25 4.01 9.74 -1.47
C ASP A 25 3.97 10.71 -0.27
N ASP A 26 4.56 11.90 -0.44
CA ASP A 26 4.61 12.96 0.55
C ASP A 26 3.21 13.32 1.10
N ALA A 27 2.17 13.34 0.25
CA ALA A 27 0.82 13.73 0.63
C ALA A 27 0.12 12.67 1.51
N PHE A 28 0.56 11.41 1.41
CA PHE A 28 -0.02 10.29 2.15
C PHE A 28 0.92 9.71 3.22
N ALA A 29 2.06 10.34 3.48
CA ALA A 29 3.04 9.86 4.46
C ALA A 29 2.42 9.65 5.85
N GLU A 30 1.64 10.60 6.37
CA GLU A 30 1.00 10.46 7.69
C GLU A 30 0.02 9.27 7.73
N GLN A 31 -0.84 9.14 6.72
CA GLN A 31 -1.79 8.02 6.62
C GLN A 31 -1.04 6.68 6.45
N GLY A 32 0.07 6.67 5.72
CA GLY A 32 0.95 5.50 5.60
C GLY A 32 1.53 5.06 6.95
N GLN A 33 1.96 6.00 7.81
CA GLN A 33 2.41 5.67 9.16
C GLN A 33 1.27 5.09 10.01
N GLN A 34 0.07 5.67 9.91
CA GLN A 34 -1.11 5.16 10.59
C GLN A 34 -1.44 3.73 10.14
N LEU A 35 -1.40 3.45 8.85
CA LEU A 35 -1.63 2.11 8.29
C LEU A 35 -0.55 1.12 8.74
N ARG A 36 0.72 1.53 8.79
CA ARG A 36 1.81 0.69 9.27
C ARG A 36 1.62 0.22 10.71
N ARG A 37 1.15 1.11 11.59
CA ARG A 37 0.88 0.81 13.00
C ARG A 37 -0.32 -0.12 13.17
N ASP A 38 -1.39 0.16 12.44
CA ASP A 38 -2.69 -0.47 12.68
C ASP A 38 -2.92 -1.74 11.84
N PHE A 39 -2.03 -2.04 10.87
CA PHE A 39 -2.12 -3.22 10.02
C PHE A 39 -0.83 -4.06 10.11
N PRO A 40 -0.76 -5.05 11.01
CA PRO A 40 0.42 -5.89 11.22
C PRO A 40 0.87 -6.70 9.98
N GLY A 41 -0.04 -6.93 9.02
CA GLY A 41 0.27 -7.67 7.78
C GLY A 41 1.22 -6.92 6.84
N LEU A 42 1.36 -5.60 6.97
CA LEU A 42 2.34 -4.83 6.22
C LEU A 42 3.73 -5.14 6.75
N ARG A 43 4.60 -5.68 5.89
CA ARG A 43 6.01 -5.90 6.18
C ARG A 43 6.83 -4.63 6.00
N ALA A 44 6.47 -3.80 5.02
CA ALA A 44 7.15 -2.54 4.73
C ALA A 44 6.16 -1.47 4.24
N VAL A 45 6.47 -0.22 4.56
CA VAL A 45 5.92 0.95 3.87
C VAL A 45 7.09 1.68 3.22
N ILE A 46 6.93 2.04 1.94
CA ILE A 46 7.96 2.69 1.14
C ILE A 46 7.47 4.09 0.80
N HIS A 47 8.28 5.08 1.14
CA HIS A 47 8.04 6.48 0.84
C HIS A 47 8.62 6.84 -0.55
N ILE A 48 7.81 7.51 -1.36
CA ILE A 48 8.15 7.96 -2.72
C ILE A 48 7.92 9.46 -2.79
N GLY A 49 8.97 10.24 -2.61
CA GLY A 49 8.88 11.70 -2.64
C GLY A 49 10.12 12.36 -2.06
N ASP A 50 10.07 13.68 -1.96
CA ASP A 50 11.21 14.51 -1.56
C ASP A 50 11.13 14.97 -0.10
N ALA A 51 10.00 14.73 0.57
CA ALA A 51 9.86 15.06 1.98
C ALA A 51 10.73 14.15 2.87
N PRO A 52 11.08 14.61 4.09
CA PRO A 52 11.79 13.77 5.05
C PRO A 52 11.05 12.46 5.30
N ILE A 53 11.77 11.35 5.12
CA ILE A 53 11.20 10.01 5.24
C ILE A 53 10.92 9.71 6.72
N PRO A 54 9.69 9.31 7.08
CA PRO A 54 9.40 8.87 8.43
C PRO A 54 10.21 7.62 8.81
N GLU A 55 10.65 7.52 10.07
CA GLU A 55 11.45 6.39 10.57
C GLU A 55 10.78 5.01 10.38
N SER A 56 9.45 4.98 10.29
CA SER A 56 8.67 3.76 10.04
C SER A 56 8.63 3.30 8.57
N MET A 57 9.31 4.02 7.67
CA MET A 57 9.26 3.79 6.22
C MET A 57 10.65 3.64 5.61
N LEU A 58 10.70 2.98 4.45
CA LEU A 58 11.89 2.86 3.62
C LEU A 58 11.91 3.92 2.51
N SER A 59 13.11 4.38 2.14
CA SER A 59 13.33 5.27 1.00
C SER A 59 13.25 4.52 -0.33
N TYR A 60 12.39 4.96 -1.24
CA TYR A 60 12.34 4.38 -2.59
C TYR A 60 13.66 4.54 -3.36
N GLU A 61 14.21 5.75 -3.39
CA GLU A 61 15.45 6.05 -4.13
C GLU A 61 16.66 5.31 -3.56
N GLU A 62 16.75 5.19 -2.24
CA GLU A 62 17.85 4.44 -1.60
C GLU A 62 17.75 2.95 -1.90
N LEU A 63 16.54 2.37 -1.91
CA LEU A 63 16.36 0.96 -2.27
C LEU A 63 16.85 0.69 -3.69
N ILE A 64 16.59 1.58 -4.64
CA ILE A 64 17.10 1.46 -6.02
C ILE A 64 18.62 1.60 -6.05
N ALA A 65 19.17 2.65 -5.43
CA ALA A 65 20.60 2.93 -5.49
C ALA A 65 21.47 1.86 -4.80
N SER A 66 20.91 1.15 -3.81
CA SER A 66 21.62 0.16 -3.00
C SER A 66 21.46 -1.30 -3.47
N HIS A 67 20.65 -1.57 -4.49
CA HIS A 67 20.39 -2.93 -4.95
C HIS A 67 20.69 -3.10 -6.44
N GLU A 68 21.21 -4.27 -6.80
CA GLU A 68 21.38 -4.64 -8.20
C GLU A 68 20.02 -4.91 -8.87
N PRO A 69 19.91 -4.70 -10.19
CA PRO A 69 18.73 -5.08 -10.95
C PRO A 69 18.38 -6.57 -10.76
N MET A 70 17.09 -6.87 -10.72
CA MET A 70 16.57 -8.23 -10.60
C MET A 70 16.29 -8.83 -11.99
N GLU A 71 16.41 -10.15 -12.12
CA GLU A 71 15.96 -10.87 -13.31
C GLU A 71 14.44 -10.71 -13.54
N ASP A 72 14.03 -10.80 -14.81
CA ASP A 72 12.61 -10.79 -15.16
C ASP A 72 11.91 -12.04 -14.60
N ALA A 73 10.74 -11.84 -14.00
CA ALA A 73 9.93 -12.92 -13.45
C ALA A 73 9.17 -13.72 -14.53
N ASP A 74 9.24 -13.32 -15.82
CA ASP A 74 8.62 -13.99 -16.97
C ASP A 74 7.10 -14.22 -16.82
N ARG A 75 6.41 -13.26 -16.16
CA ARG A 75 4.94 -13.26 -16.03
C ARG A 75 4.27 -13.03 -17.38
N LYS A 76 3.25 -13.81 -17.70
CA LYS A 76 2.61 -13.80 -19.03
C LYS A 76 1.17 -14.32 -19.03
N GLY A 77 0.46 -14.04 -20.12
CA GLY A 77 -0.90 -14.55 -20.35
C GLY A 77 -1.86 -14.13 -19.24
N ASP A 78 -2.43 -15.12 -18.55
CA ASP A 78 -3.46 -14.94 -17.53
C ASP A 78 -2.88 -14.81 -16.10
N ASP A 79 -1.56 -14.65 -15.95
CA ASP A 79 -0.93 -14.41 -14.65
C ASP A 79 -1.51 -13.16 -13.96
N LEU A 80 -1.85 -13.29 -12.68
CA LEU A 80 -2.39 -12.18 -11.89
C LEU A 80 -1.38 -11.03 -11.83
N TYR A 81 -1.75 -9.89 -12.43
CA TYR A 81 -0.91 -8.69 -12.44
C TYR A 81 -1.38 -7.61 -11.47
N ALA A 82 -2.69 -7.37 -11.38
CA ALA A 82 -3.24 -6.30 -10.55
C ALA A 82 -4.68 -6.59 -10.13
N VAL A 83 -5.02 -6.17 -8.90
CA VAL A 83 -6.39 -6.10 -8.40
C VAL A 83 -6.82 -4.64 -8.40
N PHE A 84 -7.91 -4.33 -9.10
CA PHE A 84 -8.47 -2.98 -9.19
C PHE A 84 -9.80 -2.91 -8.45
N TYR A 85 -9.85 -2.05 -7.44
CA TYR A 85 -11.09 -1.78 -6.71
C TYR A 85 -11.85 -0.64 -7.39
N THR A 86 -13.10 -0.89 -7.79
CA THR A 86 -13.99 0.09 -8.39
C THR A 86 -14.97 0.64 -7.36
N GLY A 87 -15.31 1.93 -7.47
CA GLY A 87 -16.27 2.56 -6.56
C GLY A 87 -17.70 2.18 -6.91
N GLY A 88 -18.38 1.43 -6.05
CA GLY A 88 -19.83 1.25 -6.06
C GLY A 88 -20.50 2.18 -5.04
N THR A 89 -21.67 2.72 -5.36
CA THR A 89 -22.47 3.56 -4.43
C THR A 89 -23.01 2.79 -3.22
N THR A 90 -22.86 1.46 -3.20
CA THR A 90 -23.36 0.56 -2.16
C THR A 90 -22.28 0.17 -1.15
N GLY A 91 -21.41 1.11 -0.76
CA GLY A 91 -20.38 0.89 0.26
C GLY A 91 -20.98 0.63 1.63
N GLN A 92 -21.45 -0.58 1.90
CA GLN A 92 -21.71 -1.05 3.25
C GLN A 92 -20.38 -1.30 3.95
N LEU A 93 -19.89 -0.29 4.65
CA LEU A 93 -18.84 -0.42 5.65
C LEU A 93 -19.43 -0.18 7.04
N ASP A 94 -20.45 -0.95 7.42
CA ASP A 94 -20.74 -1.12 8.84
C ASP A 94 -21.56 -2.38 9.16
N ARG A 95 -21.00 -3.26 10.00
CA ARG A 95 -21.55 -3.53 11.33
C ARG A 95 -20.58 -4.38 12.17
N PRO A 96 -20.29 -4.00 13.43
CA PRO A 96 -19.63 -4.90 14.37
C PRO A 96 -20.51 -6.12 14.63
N ALA A 97 -19.88 -7.30 14.70
CA ALA A 97 -20.54 -8.50 15.17
C ALA A 97 -21.04 -8.29 16.62
N GLN A 98 -22.29 -8.63 16.87
CA GLN A 98 -22.82 -8.80 18.24
C GLN A 98 -22.16 -10.00 18.91
#